data_AF-S8DVZ5-F1
#
_entry.id   AF-S8DVZ5-F1
#
_cell.length_a   1.000
_cell.length_b   1.000
_cell.length_c   1.000
_cell.angle_alpha   90.00
_cell.angle_beta   90.00
_cell.angle_gamma   90.00
#
_symmetry.space_group_name_H-M   'P 1'
#
loop_
_entity.id
_entity.type
_entity.pdbx_description
1 polymer ?
#
loop_
_entity_poly.entity_id
_entity_poly.type
_entity_poly.pdbx_seq_one_letter_code
_entity_poly.pdbx_strand_id
1 'polypeptide(L)'
;MSVNIAYPGCPTQGCNKNLLEGHDGWRCEKRDKTSDKSNQRYIFPMACADHSSQAWLQGFNDIGEVLFGTPANEAFEYISSLRINLLSRLSARV
;
A
#
# COMPACT_ATOMS: atom_id res chain seq x y z
N MET A 1 9.92 -10.72 5.49
CA MET A 1 10.26 -9.32 5.18
C MET A 1 9.01 -8.64 4.66
N SER A 2 8.30 -7.88 5.51
CA SER A 2 7.07 -7.21 5.09
C SER A 2 7.42 -5.92 4.36
N VAL A 3 7.23 -5.89 3.04
CA VAL A 3 7.40 -4.66 2.25
C VAL A 3 6.08 -3.90 2.32
N ASN A 4 6.03 -2.82 3.11
CA ASN A 4 4.91 -1.88 3.11
C ASN A 4 5.02 -1.00 1.86
N ILE A 5 4.48 -1.48 0.73
CA ILE A 5 4.41 -0.73 -0.54
C ILE A 5 3.22 0.24 -0.57
N ALA A 6 2.26 0.04 0.33
CA ALA A 6 1.05 0.85 0.45
C ALA A 6 0.56 0.90 1.91
N TYR A 7 -0.31 1.87 2.21
CA TYR A 7 -0.97 2.02 3.51
C TYR A 7 -2.46 2.37 3.33
N PRO A 8 -3.32 2.03 4.31
CA PRO A 8 -4.75 2.35 4.25
C PRO A 8 -4.96 3.86 4.48
N GLY A 9 -5.24 4.61 3.41
CA GLY A 9 -5.47 6.06 3.45
C GLY A 9 -6.96 6.43 3.48
N CYS A 10 -7.25 7.62 4.00
CA CYS A 10 -8.61 8.18 3.98
C CYS A 10 -9.18 8.28 2.55
N PRO A 11 -10.38 7.77 2.26
CA PRO A 11 -10.95 7.78 0.91
C PRO A 11 -11.37 9.17 0.45
N THR A 12 -11.45 10.16 1.34
CA THR A 12 -11.84 11.50 0.89
C THR A 12 -10.70 12.24 0.20
N GLN A 13 -11.04 12.88 -0.92
CA GLN A 13 -10.16 13.82 -1.62
C GLN A 13 -9.59 14.88 -0.67
N GLY A 14 -8.30 15.16 -0.82
CA GLY A 14 -7.55 16.10 0.01
C GLY A 14 -7.11 15.57 1.38
N CYS A 15 -7.36 14.29 1.72
CA CYS A 15 -6.90 13.68 2.97
C CYS A 15 -6.01 12.46 2.71
N ASN A 16 -4.73 12.57 3.10
CA ASN A 16 -3.73 11.51 2.99
C ASN A 16 -3.37 10.88 4.35
N LYS A 17 -4.19 11.12 5.38
CA LYS A 17 -3.93 10.57 6.73
C LYS A 17 -4.14 9.06 6.69
N ASN A 18 -3.20 8.32 7.28
CA ASN A 18 -3.34 6.88 7.52
C ASN A 18 -4.55 6.61 8.41
N LEU A 19 -5.34 5.62 8.03
CA LEU A 19 -6.51 5.17 8.78
C LEU A 19 -6.09 4.19 9.87
N LEU A 20 -6.84 4.21 10.96
CA LEU A 20 -6.73 3.22 12.02
C LEU A 20 -7.87 2.21 11.86
N GLU A 21 -7.55 0.93 11.91
CA GLU A 21 -8.55 -0.13 11.93
C GLU A 21 -9.16 -0.18 13.33
N GLY A 22 -10.47 0.04 13.42
CA GLY A 22 -11.26 -0.08 14.64
C GLY A 22 -12.34 -1.15 14.51
N HIS A 23 -13.06 -1.40 15.59
CA HIS A 23 -14.17 -2.36 15.62
C HIS A 23 -15.28 -1.99 14.62
N ASP A 24 -15.56 -0.70 14.45
CA ASP A 24 -16.66 -0.17 13.63
C ASP A 24 -16.20 0.22 12.21
N GLY A 25 -14.98 -0.15 11.80
CA GLY A 25 -14.40 0.15 10.50
C GLY A 25 -13.15 1.02 10.56
N TRP A 26 -12.83 1.69 9.46
CA TRP A 26 -11.61 2.48 9.31
C TRP A 26 -11.81 3.92 9.77
N ARG A 27 -11.15 4.31 10.86
CA ARG A 27 -11.27 5.65 11.44
C ARG A 27 -10.17 6.59 10.95
N CYS A 28 -10.57 7.77 10.48
CA CYS A 28 -9.69 8.88 10.16
C CYS A 28 -9.67 9.92 11.28
N GLU A 29 -8.56 10.05 12.01
CA GLU A 29 -8.42 11.03 13.10
C GLU A 29 -8.53 12.48 12.61
N LYS A 30 -7.98 12.78 11.43
CA LYS A 30 -7.96 14.16 10.90
C LYS A 30 -9.37 14.69 10.62
N ARG A 31 -10.29 13.80 10.27
CA ARG A 31 -11.64 14.17 9.80
C ARG A 31 -12.73 13.72 10.77
N ASP A 32 -12.34 13.02 11.83
CA ASP A 32 -13.19 12.33 12.81
C ASP A 32 -14.36 11.58 12.16
N LYS A 33 -14.04 10.78 11.14
CA LYS A 33 -15.01 9.97 10.38
C LYS A 33 -14.54 8.54 10.30
N THR A 34 -15.49 7.63 10.45
CA THR A 34 -15.32 6.19 10.21
C THR A 34 -15.83 5.86 8.81
N SER A 35 -15.15 4.94 8.12
CA SER A 35 -15.50 4.49 6.77
C SER A 35 -15.40 2.98 6.71
N ASP A 36 -16.32 2.35 5.97
CA ASP A 36 -16.35 0.88 5.85
C ASP A 36 -15.13 0.34 5.08
N LYS A 37 -14.60 1.14 4.16
CA LYS A 37 -13.46 0.79 3.32
C LYS A 37 -12.34 1.82 3.42
N SER A 38 -11.11 1.32 3.45
CA SER A 38 -9.91 2.13 3.29
C SER A 38 -9.54 2.24 1.80
N ASN A 39 -8.89 3.36 1.44
CA ASN A 39 -8.31 3.52 0.11
C ASN A 39 -6.80 3.37 0.22
N GLN A 40 -6.24 2.28 -0.28
CA GLN A 40 -4.80 2.04 -0.28
C GLN A 40 -4.10 3.14 -1.07
N ARG A 41 -2.97 3.61 -0.55
CA ARG A 41 -2.11 4.58 -1.21
C ARG A 41 -0.68 4.10 -1.22
N TYR A 42 0.02 4.28 -2.34
CA TYR A 42 1.41 3.88 -2.42
C TYR A 42 2.31 4.71 -1.49
N ILE A 43 3.22 3.99 -0.83
CA ILE A 43 4.40 4.52 -0.17
C ILE A 43 5.48 3.46 -0.32
N PHE A 44 6.54 3.74 -1.08
CA PHE A 44 7.57 2.74 -1.33
C PHE A 44 8.96 3.37 -1.44
N PRO A 45 9.96 2.81 -0.76
CA PRO A 45 11.34 3.17 -1.04
C PRO A 45 11.74 2.58 -2.40
N MET A 46 12.48 3.36 -3.18
CA MET A 46 13.05 2.91 -4.44
C MET A 46 14.54 3.24 -4.48
N ALA A 47 15.36 2.26 -4.87
CA ALA A 47 16.75 2.47 -5.17
C ALA A 47 16.88 2.79 -6.66
N CYS A 48 17.35 3.99 -6.97
CA CYS A 48 17.59 4.45 -8.34
C CYS A 48 19.08 4.61 -8.54
N ALA A 49 19.60 4.09 -9.64
CA ALA A 49 21.02 4.21 -9.99
C ALA A 49 21.17 4.67 -11.44
N ASP A 50 22.17 5.50 -11.66
CA ASP A 50 22.65 5.90 -12.98
C ASP A 50 24.16 5.66 -13.09
N HIS A 51 24.78 6.13 -14.18
CA HIS A 51 26.23 6.00 -14.39
C HIS A 51 27.06 6.66 -13.26
N SER A 52 26.52 7.66 -12.58
CA SER A 52 27.26 8.47 -11.61
C SER A 52 27.19 7.85 -10.21
N SER A 53 26.00 7.44 -9.76
CA SER A 53 25.83 6.85 -8.43
C SER A 53 24.46 6.20 -8.25
N GLN A 54 24.21 5.71 -7.03
CA GLN A 54 22.89 5.26 -6.59
C GLN A 54 22.34 6.19 -5.49
N ALA A 55 21.02 6.35 -5.46
CA ALA A 55 20.29 7.08 -4.44
C ALA A 55 19.03 6.33 -4.03
N TRP A 56 18.60 6.54 -2.79
CA TRP A 56 17.31 6.07 -2.29
C TRP A 56 16.30 7.21 -2.38
N LEU A 57 15.20 6.96 -3.08
CA LEU A 57 14.09 7.89 -3.22
C LEU A 57 12.85 7.30 -2.55
N GLN A 58 11.93 8.17 -2.15
CA GLN A 58 10.64 7.79 -1.59
C GLN A 58 9.55 8.10 -2.61
N GLY A 59 8.90 7.05 -3.12
CA GLY A 59 7.73 7.16 -3.98
C GLY A 59 6.46 7.33 -3.16
N PHE A 60 5.54 8.15 -3.67
CA PHE A 60 4.19 8.35 -3.15
C PHE A 60 3.14 7.96 -4.19
N ASN A 61 1.86 8.06 -3.83
CA ASN A 61 0.73 7.55 -4.62
C ASN A 61 0.79 7.86 -6.11
N ASP A 62 0.90 9.14 -6.47
CA ASP A 62 0.80 9.58 -7.87
C ASP A 62 1.93 8.99 -8.73
N ILE A 63 3.15 8.97 -8.21
CA ILE A 63 4.30 8.35 -8.90
C ILE A 63 4.13 6.83 -8.93
N GLY A 64 3.59 6.24 -7.86
CA GLY A 64 3.34 4.79 -7.79
C GLY A 64 2.35 4.32 -8.85
N GLU A 65 1.25 5.05 -9.05
CA GLU A 65 0.26 4.73 -10.09
C GLU A 65 0.86 4.83 -11.50
N VAL A 66 1.72 5.82 -11.73
CA VAL A 66 2.43 5.96 -13.01
C VAL A 66 3.49 4.86 -13.20
N LEU A 67 4.26 4.55 -12.17
CA LEU A 67 5.37 3.60 -12.22
C LEU A 67 4.89 2.14 -12.32
N PHE A 68 3.85 1.78 -11.56
CA PHE A 68 3.30 0.42 -11.52
C PHE A 68 2.14 0.21 -12.51
N GLY A 69 1.63 1.29 -13.13
CA GLY A 69 0.54 1.23 -14.12
C GLY A 69 -0.79 0.69 -13.57
N THR A 70 -0.93 0.61 -12.25
CA THR A 70 -2.11 0.06 -11.57
C THR A 70 -2.44 0.90 -10.34
N PRO A 71 -3.71 1.00 -9.95
CA PRO A 71 -4.09 1.62 -8.68
C PRO A 71 -3.58 0.82 -7.47
N ALA A 72 -3.24 1.53 -6.39
CA ALA A 72 -2.70 0.91 -5.17
C ALA A 72 -3.64 -0.14 -4.53
N ASN A 73 -4.97 0.04 -4.63
CA ASN A 73 -5.94 -0.94 -4.16
C ASN A 73 -5.77 -2.29 -4.87
N GLU A 74 -5.72 -2.27 -6.21
CA GLU A 74 -5.62 -3.47 -7.03
C GLU A 74 -4.28 -4.17 -6.80
N ALA A 75 -3.19 -3.41 -6.75
CA ALA A 75 -1.86 -3.96 -6.46
C ALA A 75 -1.79 -4.61 -5.07
N PHE A 76 -2.41 -4.00 -4.06
CA PHE A 76 -2.44 -4.54 -2.70
C PHE A 76 -3.24 -5.84 -2.62
N GLU A 77 -4.41 -5.90 -3.25
CA GLU A 77 -5.23 -7.12 -3.34
C GLU A 77 -4.48 -8.26 -4.05
N TYR A 78 -3.82 -7.95 -5.17
CA TYR A 78 -3.02 -8.91 -5.92
C TYR A 78 -1.88 -9.48 -5.07
N ILE A 79 -1.08 -8.62 -4.43
CA ILE A 79 0.05 -9.04 -3.57
C ILE A 79 -0.45 -9.89 -2.38
N SER A 80 -1.58 -9.52 -1.80
CA SER A 80 -2.20 -10.25 -0.69
C SER A 80 -2.64 -11.64 -1.12
N SER A 81 -3.27 -11.76 -2.29
CA SER A 81 -3.69 -13.05 -2.86
C SER A 81 -2.50 -13.97 -3.16
N LEU A 82 -1.41 -13.43 -3.71
CA LEU A 82 -0.20 -14.19 -4.00
C LEU A 82 0.46 -14.74 -2.73
N ARG A 83 0.48 -13.96 -1.65
CA ARG A 83 0.98 -14.44 -0.35
C ARG A 83 0.19 -15.64 0.15
N ILE A 84 -1.14 -15.57 0.10
CA ILE A 84 -2.01 -16.67 0.54
C ILE A 84 -1.73 -17.93 -0.30
N ASN A 85 -1.64 -17.78 -1.62
CA ASN A 85 -1.38 -18.89 -2.54
C ASN A 85 0.02 -19.49 -2.40
N LEU A 86 1.03 -18.68 -2.10
CA LEU A 86 2.39 -19.17 -1.86
C LEU A 86 2.47 -19.91 -0.52
N LEU A 87 1.82 -19.38 0.53
CA LEU A 87 1.78 -20.00 1.85
C LEU A 87 1.05 -21.35 1.81
N SER A 88 -0.08 -21.44 1.11
CA SER A 88 -0.82 -22.71 0.97
C SER A 88 0.01 -23.76 0.21
N ARG A 89 0.77 -23.37 -0.81
CA ARG A 89 1.67 -24.26 -1.56
C ARG A 89 2.90 -24.70 -0.78
N LEU A 90 3.44 -23.84 0.09
CA LEU A 90 4.57 -24.20 0.95
C LEU A 90 4.13 -25.14 2.09
N SER A 91 2.92 -24.95 2.64
CA SER A 91 2.36 -25.85 3.65
C SER A 91 1.97 -27.23 3.10
N ALA A 92 1.66 -27.34 1.80
CA ALA A 92 1.32 -28.61 1.16
C ALA A 92 2.55 -29.42 0.68
N ARG A 93 3.76 -28.94 0.97
CA ARG A 93 5.04 -29.58 0.60
C ARG A 93 5.82 -30.14 1.79
N VAL A 94 5.24 -30.08 2.99
CA VAL A 94 5.75 -30.70 4.22
C VAL A 94 4.92 -31.93 4.52
#